data_AF-A0A2W7AY55-F1
#
_entry.id   AF-A0A2W7AY55-F1
#
_cell.length_a   1.000
_cell.length_b   1.000
_cell.length_c   1.000
_cell.angle_alpha   90.00
_cell.angle_beta   90.00
_cell.angle_gamma   90.00
#
_symmetry.space_group_name_H-M   'P 1'
#
loop_
_entity.id
_entity.type
_entity.pdbx_description
1 polymer ?
#
loop_
_entity_poly.entity_id
_entity_poly.type
_entity_poly.pdbx_seq_one_letter_code
_entity_poly.pdbx_strand_id
1 'polypeptide(L)'
;MARWTKRHQEISLEYELPPAAVNLWQWLLRHESQLELREIDLRDFNLWLGKKRGKPYHRETIKTAIKKLLEIGVVVGRKLGEYWYLWELRLNEHSKKFQETQVTLNQNLPNETPESVSEASLKKEAFQQQQRLIIQLLKEHNLPISKDLIKRHCWKNISEWENSILLFYCRGGQKEIKNPPGWLNQCLKYRWWEEQQLTAAPFIELINRVKSFDIWKKCNQLLGLVPSQMAIAEMMENFESQLCTS
;
A
#
# COMPACT_ATOMS: atom_id res chain seq x y z
N MET A 1 5.84 -21.62 9.40
CA MET A 1 4.63 -21.85 8.57
C MET A 1 3.54 -22.37 9.48
N ALA A 2 2.49 -21.58 9.73
CA ALA A 2 1.35 -22.08 10.49
C ALA A 2 0.66 -23.22 9.73
N ARG A 3 0.43 -24.33 10.43
CA ARG A 3 -0.24 -25.50 9.87
C ARG A 3 -1.72 -25.45 10.23
N TRP A 4 -2.57 -25.95 9.32
CA TRP A 4 -3.97 -26.20 9.62
C TRP A 4 -4.05 -27.20 10.79
N THR A 5 -4.86 -26.90 11.81
CA THR A 5 -4.91 -27.66 13.06
C THR A 5 -6.30 -28.23 13.26
N LYS A 6 -6.46 -29.16 14.21
CA LYS A 6 -7.76 -29.70 14.60
C LYS A 6 -8.73 -28.60 15.04
N ARG A 7 -8.23 -27.57 15.74
CA ARG A 7 -9.03 -26.42 16.16
C ARG A 7 -9.60 -25.63 14.97
N HIS A 8 -8.80 -25.42 13.91
CA HIS A 8 -9.30 -24.77 12.70
C HIS A 8 -10.42 -25.59 12.04
N GLN A 9 -10.31 -26.92 12.07
CA GLN A 9 -11.34 -27.84 11.59
C GLN A 9 -12.63 -27.74 12.43
N GLU A 10 -12.50 -27.73 13.75
CA GLU A 10 -13.63 -27.61 14.69
C GLU A 10 -14.39 -26.30 14.46
N ILE A 11 -13.70 -25.16 14.39
CA ILE A 11 -14.32 -23.85 14.08
C ILE A 11 -15.00 -23.88 12.70
N SER A 12 -14.38 -24.52 11.72
CA SER A 12 -14.98 -24.61 10.38
C SER A 12 -16.30 -25.40 10.37
N LEU A 13 -16.41 -26.42 11.22
CA LEU A 13 -17.63 -27.21 11.37
C LEU A 13 -18.68 -26.46 12.21
N GLU A 14 -18.26 -25.87 13.34
CA GLU A 14 -19.13 -25.14 14.27
C GLU A 14 -19.86 -23.97 13.59
N TYR A 15 -19.16 -23.21 12.74
CA TYR A 15 -19.73 -22.05 12.04
C TYR A 15 -20.15 -22.33 10.59
N GLU A 16 -20.19 -23.61 10.21
CA GLU A 16 -20.58 -24.08 8.88
C GLU A 16 -19.88 -23.31 7.75
N LEU A 17 -18.55 -23.21 7.85
CA LEU A 17 -17.78 -22.43 6.89
C LEU A 17 -17.92 -23.02 5.48
N PRO A 18 -18.27 -22.21 4.46
CA PRO A 18 -18.31 -22.70 3.09
C PRO A 18 -16.91 -23.12 2.65
N PRO A 19 -16.76 -24.09 1.74
CA PRO A 19 -15.46 -24.60 1.31
C PRO A 19 -14.50 -23.50 0.80
N ALA A 20 -15.05 -22.43 0.24
CA ALA A 20 -14.26 -21.27 -0.19
C ALA A 20 -13.63 -20.50 0.98
N ALA A 21 -14.36 -20.33 2.09
CA ALA A 21 -13.86 -19.69 3.31
C ALA A 21 -12.78 -20.53 3.98
N VAL A 22 -12.98 -21.84 4.08
CA VAL A 22 -11.97 -22.78 4.62
C VAL A 22 -10.67 -22.71 3.80
N ASN A 23 -10.78 -22.76 2.47
CA ASN A 23 -9.62 -22.67 1.58
C ASN A 23 -8.92 -21.32 1.67
N LEU A 24 -9.67 -20.22 1.77
CA LEU A 24 -9.11 -18.89 1.95
C LEU A 24 -8.35 -18.80 3.27
N TRP A 25 -8.94 -19.28 4.37
CA TRP A 25 -8.27 -19.31 5.66
C TRP A 25 -6.99 -20.13 5.64
N GLN A 26 -7.02 -21.33 5.04
CA GLN A 26 -5.82 -22.14 4.84
C GLN A 26 -4.74 -21.42 4.03
N TRP A 27 -5.15 -20.68 3.00
CA TRP A 27 -4.22 -19.92 2.18
C TRP A 27 -3.59 -18.77 2.97
N LEU A 28 -4.37 -18.04 3.76
CA LEU A 28 -3.88 -16.98 4.64
C LEU A 28 -2.84 -17.52 5.64
N LEU A 29 -3.13 -18.66 6.29
CA LEU A 29 -2.20 -19.32 7.23
C LEU A 29 -0.87 -19.76 6.58
N ARG A 30 -0.87 -20.03 5.27
CA ARG A 30 0.36 -20.40 4.54
C ARG A 30 1.25 -19.20 4.23
N HIS A 31 0.67 -18.01 4.11
CA HIS A 31 1.37 -16.77 3.77
C HIS A 31 1.82 -15.99 5.02
N GLU A 32 1.81 -16.65 6.18
CA GLU A 32 2.06 -16.02 7.47
C GLU A 32 3.54 -15.77 7.76
N SER A 33 3.85 -14.47 7.86
CA SER A 33 4.79 -13.88 8.81
C SER A 33 3.98 -12.89 9.66
N GLN A 34 3.50 -13.37 10.82
CA GLN A 34 2.96 -12.72 12.04
C GLN A 34 2.08 -11.45 11.96
N LEU A 35 0.92 -11.52 12.64
CA LEU A 35 0.18 -10.51 13.42
C LEU A 35 -0.09 -9.10 12.86
N GLU A 36 0.33 -8.76 11.65
CA GLU A 36 0.11 -7.43 11.06
C GLU A 36 -0.96 -7.45 9.97
N LEU A 37 -1.61 -6.31 9.79
CA LEU A 37 -2.51 -6.06 8.67
C LEU A 37 -1.71 -6.02 7.39
N ARG A 38 -2.03 -6.90 6.43
CA ARG A 38 -1.33 -6.96 5.15
C ARG A 38 -2.28 -6.76 3.98
N GLU A 39 -1.79 -6.06 2.97
CA GLU A 39 -2.43 -5.99 1.66
C GLU A 39 -2.37 -7.37 0.97
N ILE A 40 -3.56 -7.89 0.64
CA ILE A 40 -3.80 -9.18 0.03
C ILE A 40 -4.55 -8.98 -1.27
N ASP A 41 -3.98 -9.49 -2.35
CA ASP A 41 -4.65 -9.63 -3.64
C ASP A 41 -5.35 -10.99 -3.74
N LEU A 42 -6.68 -10.98 -3.72
CA LEU A 42 -7.50 -12.18 -3.82
C LEU A 42 -7.40 -12.86 -5.19
N ARG A 43 -6.83 -12.21 -6.21
CA ARG A 43 -6.50 -12.86 -7.48
C ARG A 43 -5.38 -13.88 -7.29
N ASP A 44 -4.42 -13.59 -6.42
CA ASP A 44 -3.32 -14.53 -6.12
C ASP A 44 -3.85 -15.76 -5.40
N PHE A 45 -4.78 -15.56 -4.46
CA PHE A 45 -5.56 -16.66 -3.86
C PHE A 45 -6.29 -17.49 -4.93
N ASN A 46 -6.96 -16.83 -5.87
CA ASN A 46 -7.73 -17.53 -6.90
C ASN A 46 -6.83 -18.29 -7.89
N LEU A 47 -5.65 -17.74 -8.22
CA LEU A 47 -4.62 -18.40 -9.02
C LEU A 47 -4.06 -19.63 -8.30
N TRP A 48 -3.76 -19.50 -7.00
CA TRP A 48 -3.32 -20.62 -6.18
C TRP A 48 -4.37 -21.74 -6.14
N LEU A 49 -5.64 -21.38 -5.99
CA LEU A 49 -6.74 -22.34 -6.03
C LEU A 49 -6.94 -22.99 -7.39
N GLY A 50 -6.75 -22.25 -8.47
CA GLY A 50 -6.77 -22.80 -9.83
C GLY A 50 -5.76 -23.93 -9.98
N LYS A 51 -4.57 -23.79 -9.40
CA LYS A 51 -3.55 -24.85 -9.37
C LYS A 51 -3.94 -26.02 -8.46
N LYS A 52 -4.47 -25.75 -7.26
CA LYS A 52 -4.79 -26.77 -6.25
C LYS A 52 -6.04 -27.60 -6.58
N ARG A 53 -7.08 -26.97 -7.14
CA ARG A 53 -8.41 -27.56 -7.39
C ARG A 53 -8.70 -27.78 -8.88
N GLY A 54 -7.86 -27.27 -9.78
CA GLY A 54 -8.07 -27.26 -11.23
C GLY A 54 -9.03 -26.17 -11.72
N LYS A 55 -9.85 -25.56 -10.85
CA LYS A 55 -10.77 -24.47 -11.20
C LYS A 55 -10.76 -23.34 -10.15
N PRO A 56 -10.62 -22.07 -10.56
CA PRO A 56 -10.76 -20.92 -9.67
C PRO A 56 -12.20 -20.79 -9.15
N TYR A 57 -12.40 -20.07 -8.05
CA TYR A 57 -13.73 -19.64 -7.63
C TYR A 57 -14.21 -18.44 -8.45
N HIS A 58 -15.53 -18.32 -8.56
CA HIS A 58 -16.17 -17.11 -9.04
C HIS A 58 -15.99 -15.97 -8.01
N ARG A 59 -15.95 -14.73 -8.50
CA ARG A 59 -15.77 -13.50 -7.71
C ARG A 59 -16.70 -13.44 -6.49
N GLU A 60 -17.99 -13.68 -6.70
CA GLU A 60 -19.00 -13.57 -5.63
C GLU A 60 -18.78 -14.62 -4.54
N THR A 61 -18.33 -15.82 -4.90
CA THR A 61 -18.00 -16.87 -3.92
C THR A 61 -16.86 -16.44 -2.99
N ILE A 62 -15.85 -15.75 -3.51
CA ILE A 62 -14.71 -15.25 -2.72
C ILE A 62 -15.16 -14.12 -1.79
N LYS A 63 -16.01 -13.20 -2.28
CA LYS A 63 -16.57 -12.13 -1.44
C LYS A 63 -17.38 -12.69 -0.28
N THR A 64 -18.24 -13.67 -0.54
CA THR A 64 -19.03 -14.34 0.51
C THR A 64 -18.11 -15.05 1.50
N ALA A 65 -17.05 -15.71 1.02
CA ALA A 65 -16.07 -16.36 1.87
C ALA A 65 -15.39 -15.36 2.84
N ILE A 66 -14.96 -14.20 2.35
CA ILE A 66 -14.35 -13.15 3.19
C ILE A 66 -15.34 -12.61 4.20
N LYS A 67 -16.56 -12.29 3.75
CA LYS A 67 -17.60 -11.76 4.62
C LYS A 67 -17.84 -12.71 5.80
N LYS A 68 -17.94 -14.02 5.52
CA LYS A 68 -18.13 -15.04 6.56
C LYS A 68 -16.95 -15.13 7.53
N LEU A 69 -15.71 -15.05 7.03
CA LEU A 69 -14.52 -15.03 7.89
C LEU A 69 -14.42 -13.78 8.79
N LEU A 70 -14.88 -12.62 8.28
CA LEU A 70 -14.98 -11.38 9.06
C LEU A 70 -16.10 -11.45 10.10
N GLU A 71 -17.27 -12.01 9.74
CA GLU A 71 -18.41 -12.21 10.64
C GLU A 71 -18.05 -13.10 11.83
N ILE A 72 -17.31 -14.19 11.57
CA ILE A 72 -16.79 -15.09 12.61
C ILE A 72 -15.51 -14.52 13.22
N GLY A 73 -15.03 -13.34 12.82
CA GLY A 73 -13.86 -12.65 13.38
C GLY A 73 -12.53 -13.42 13.36
N VAL A 74 -12.45 -14.51 12.59
CA VAL A 74 -11.22 -15.28 12.34
C VAL A 74 -10.21 -14.42 11.58
N VAL A 75 -10.73 -13.55 10.73
CA VAL A 75 -9.97 -12.53 10.02
C VAL A 75 -10.51 -11.18 10.45
N VAL A 76 -9.63 -10.19 10.60
CA VAL A 76 -9.98 -8.78 10.76
C VAL A 76 -9.39 -8.04 9.58
N GLY A 77 -10.12 -7.09 9.02
CA GLY A 77 -9.63 -6.35 7.89
C GLY A 77 -10.66 -5.49 7.20
N ARG A 78 -10.22 -4.81 6.14
CA ARG A 78 -11.04 -3.91 5.34
C ARG A 78 -10.72 -4.05 3.86
N LYS A 79 -11.69 -3.73 3.03
CA LYS A 79 -11.49 -3.61 1.58
C LYS A 79 -10.63 -2.38 1.29
N LEU A 80 -9.62 -2.52 0.44
CA LEU A 80 -8.77 -1.41 0.00
C LEU A 80 -9.30 -0.85 -1.32
N GLY A 81 -9.78 0.39 -1.28
CA GLY A 81 -10.27 1.12 -2.45
C GLY A 81 -11.50 0.50 -3.13
N GLU A 82 -11.63 0.76 -4.43
CA GLU A 82 -12.79 0.32 -5.22
C GLU A 82 -12.69 -1.15 -5.67
N TYR A 83 -11.47 -1.69 -5.75
CA TYR A 83 -11.21 -3.03 -6.27
C TYR A 83 -11.72 -4.11 -5.31
N TRP A 84 -12.51 -5.04 -5.83
CA TRP A 84 -13.10 -6.12 -5.02
C TRP A 84 -12.06 -7.12 -4.50
N TYR A 85 -10.89 -7.18 -5.14
CA TYR A 85 -9.85 -8.16 -4.89
C TYR A 85 -8.73 -7.65 -3.99
N LEU A 86 -8.68 -6.36 -3.64
CA LEU A 86 -7.66 -5.83 -2.73
C LEU A 86 -8.24 -5.65 -1.35
N TRP A 87 -7.62 -6.32 -0.37
CA TRP A 87 -8.04 -6.28 1.01
C TRP A 87 -6.84 -6.15 1.92
N GLU A 88 -7.00 -5.40 2.99
CA GLU A 88 -6.07 -5.39 4.10
C GLU A 88 -6.61 -6.35 5.15
N LEU A 89 -5.97 -7.52 5.30
CA LEU A 89 -6.44 -8.60 6.16
C LEU A 89 -5.37 -9.01 7.17
N ARG A 90 -5.82 -9.41 8.35
CA ARG A 90 -5.01 -9.98 9.43
C ARG A 90 -5.74 -11.17 10.04
N LEU A 91 -5.01 -12.24 10.35
CA LEU A 91 -5.54 -13.37 11.12
C LEU A 91 -5.65 -13.02 12.61
N ASN A 92 -6.76 -13.39 13.23
CA ASN A 92 -7.01 -13.15 14.64
C ASN A 92 -6.85 -14.47 15.42
N GLU A 93 -5.69 -14.64 16.08
CA GLU A 93 -5.41 -15.85 16.87
C GLU A 93 -6.30 -15.97 18.12
N HIS A 94 -6.85 -14.86 18.61
CA HIS A 94 -7.65 -14.80 19.83
C HIS A 94 -9.13 -15.08 19.57
N SER A 95 -9.45 -16.23 18.98
CA SER A 95 -10.82 -16.71 18.84
C SER A 95 -11.50 -17.10 20.17
N LYS A 96 -10.87 -16.83 21.34
CA LYS A 96 -11.38 -17.25 22.66
C LYS A 96 -12.43 -16.30 23.26
N LYS A 97 -12.77 -15.18 22.62
CA LYS A 97 -13.75 -14.20 23.13
C LYS A 97 -14.89 -13.93 22.13
N PHE A 98 -15.44 -14.97 21.52
CA PHE A 98 -16.45 -14.83 20.46
C PHE A 98 -17.88 -14.47 20.91
N GLN A 99 -18.07 -13.90 22.12
CA GLN A 99 -19.42 -13.56 22.60
C GLN A 99 -19.66 -12.12 23.06
N GLU A 100 -18.68 -11.20 23.09
CA GLU A 100 -18.93 -9.87 23.70
C GLU A 100 -18.70 -8.63 22.83
N THR A 101 -18.12 -8.72 21.62
CA THR A 101 -17.76 -7.50 20.85
C THR A 101 -18.69 -7.18 19.66
N GLN A 102 -19.88 -7.78 19.56
CA GLN A 102 -20.85 -7.38 18.53
C GLN A 102 -21.80 -6.24 18.95
N VAL A 103 -21.68 -5.69 20.17
CA VAL A 103 -22.58 -4.60 20.63
C VAL A 103 -21.98 -3.19 20.46
N THR A 104 -20.68 -3.02 20.20
CA THR A 104 -20.05 -1.67 20.18
C THR A 104 -19.56 -1.19 18.81
N LEU A 105 -20.23 -1.60 17.74
CA LEU A 105 -20.03 -0.98 16.42
C LEU A 105 -21.33 -0.56 15.72
N ASN A 106 -22.48 -0.75 16.36
CA ASN A 106 -23.79 -0.31 15.87
C ASN A 106 -24.69 0.05 17.06
N GLN A 107 -24.49 1.22 17.64
CA GLN A 107 -25.51 2.00 18.39
C GLN A 107 -24.81 3.15 19.09
N ASN A 108 -24.89 4.33 18.48
CA ASN A 108 -25.04 5.63 19.15
C ASN A 108 -25.31 6.65 18.05
N LEU A 109 -26.58 6.74 17.68
CA LEU A 109 -27.14 7.86 16.94
C LEU A 109 -27.87 8.73 17.97
N PRO A 110 -27.31 9.86 18.43
CA PRO A 110 -28.10 10.90 19.03
C PRO A 110 -28.93 11.54 17.92
N ASN A 111 -30.24 11.48 18.07
CA ASN A 111 -31.20 12.27 17.30
C ASN A 111 -30.98 13.75 17.61
N GLU A 112 -30.00 14.38 17.00
CA GLU A 112 -29.98 15.82 16.77
C GLU A 112 -29.34 16.07 15.40
N THR A 113 -30.14 16.58 14.48
CA THR A 113 -29.72 17.08 13.18
C THR A 113 -28.62 18.13 13.34
N PRO A 114 -27.47 17.92 12.68
CA PRO A 114 -26.98 18.90 11.74
C PRO A 114 -26.81 18.25 10.36
N GLU A 115 -27.07 19.06 9.33
CA GLU A 115 -27.03 18.74 7.90
C GLU A 115 -26.04 17.62 7.53
N SER A 116 -26.60 16.46 7.18
CA SER A 116 -25.83 15.24 6.93
C SER A 116 -25.10 15.33 5.60
N VAL A 117 -23.86 15.80 5.61
CA VAL A 117 -22.92 15.54 4.52
C VAL A 117 -22.78 14.02 4.42
N SER A 118 -23.31 13.42 3.35
CA SER A 118 -23.28 11.97 3.18
C SER A 118 -21.85 11.43 3.29
N GLU A 119 -21.65 10.35 4.04
CA GLU A 119 -20.34 9.70 4.24
C GLU A 119 -19.65 9.33 2.90
N ALA A 120 -20.45 9.13 1.86
CA ALA A 120 -19.99 8.92 0.48
C ALA A 120 -19.31 10.18 -0.11
N SER A 121 -19.80 11.38 0.22
CA SER A 121 -19.18 12.64 -0.18
C SER A 121 -17.80 12.81 0.45
N LEU A 122 -17.69 12.55 1.76
CA LEU A 122 -16.42 12.63 2.50
C LEU A 122 -15.36 11.69 1.93
N LYS A 123 -15.74 10.44 1.62
CA LYS A 123 -14.82 9.46 1.00
C LYS A 123 -14.37 9.88 -0.40
N LYS A 124 -15.27 10.48 -1.19
CA LYS A 124 -14.96 10.98 -2.53
C LYS A 124 -14.00 12.18 -2.48
N GLU A 125 -14.21 13.09 -1.53
CA GLU A 125 -13.33 14.25 -1.32
C GLU A 125 -11.94 13.84 -0.87
N ALA A 126 -11.83 12.94 0.12
CA ALA A 126 -10.54 12.42 0.58
C ALA A 126 -9.74 11.77 -0.55
N PHE A 127 -10.42 10.96 -1.38
CA PHE A 127 -9.80 10.33 -2.54
C PHE A 127 -9.31 11.36 -3.58
N GLN A 128 -10.11 12.38 -3.87
CA GLN A 128 -9.71 13.46 -4.77
C GLN A 128 -8.54 14.28 -4.23
N GLN A 129 -8.52 14.55 -2.92
CA GLN A 129 -7.40 15.24 -2.27
C GLN A 129 -6.11 14.42 -2.39
N GLN A 130 -6.16 13.12 -2.12
CA GLN A 130 -5.00 12.24 -2.24
C GLN A 130 -4.48 12.17 -3.67
N GLN A 131 -5.36 12.10 -4.67
CA GLN A 131 -4.95 12.18 -6.09
C GLN A 131 -4.24 13.50 -6.42
N ARG A 132 -4.73 14.64 -5.90
CA ARG A 132 -4.09 15.94 -6.12
C ARG A 132 -2.68 15.98 -5.53
N LEU A 133 -2.50 15.47 -4.32
CA LEU A 133 -1.19 15.39 -3.67
C LEU A 133 -0.21 14.53 -4.47
N ILE A 134 -0.64 13.35 -4.94
CA ILE A 134 0.21 12.47 -5.76
C ILE A 134 0.56 13.15 -7.10
N ILE A 135 -0.40 13.81 -7.75
CA ILE A 135 -0.15 14.54 -9.00
C ILE A 135 0.85 15.67 -8.78
N GLN A 136 0.70 16.43 -7.68
CA GLN A 136 1.62 17.51 -7.33
C GLN A 136 3.03 16.96 -7.09
N LEU A 137 3.16 15.90 -6.31
CA LEU A 137 4.43 15.24 -6.04
C LEU A 137 5.14 14.78 -7.33
N LEU A 138 4.41 14.14 -8.26
CA LEU A 138 4.98 13.74 -9.55
C LEU A 138 5.43 14.95 -10.39
N LYS A 139 4.68 16.05 -10.36
CA LYS A 139 5.05 17.29 -11.07
C LYS A 139 6.31 17.92 -10.49
N GLU A 140 6.42 17.98 -9.16
CA GLU A 140 7.59 18.54 -8.47
C GLU A 140 8.89 17.81 -8.86
N HIS A 141 8.79 16.51 -9.16
CA HIS A 141 9.88 15.66 -9.62
C HIS A 141 9.99 15.53 -11.16
N ASN A 142 9.25 16.31 -11.95
CA ASN A 142 9.24 16.23 -13.42
C ASN A 142 8.96 14.81 -13.95
N LEU A 143 8.14 14.04 -13.25
CA LEU A 143 7.76 12.68 -13.65
C LEU A 143 6.47 12.69 -14.48
N PRO A 144 6.39 11.86 -15.54
CA PRO A 144 5.20 11.77 -16.37
C PRO A 144 3.99 11.28 -15.57
N ILE A 145 2.89 12.04 -15.65
CA ILE A 145 1.64 11.72 -14.95
C ILE A 145 0.90 10.64 -15.75
N SER A 146 0.88 9.42 -15.21
CA SER A 146 0.08 8.31 -15.76
C SER A 146 -1.23 8.16 -14.98
N LYS A 147 -2.37 8.30 -15.68
CA LYS A 147 -3.70 8.09 -15.10
C LYS A 147 -3.86 6.67 -14.54
N ASP A 148 -3.31 5.68 -15.23
CA ASP A 148 -3.36 4.28 -14.80
C ASP A 148 -2.53 4.04 -13.53
N LEU A 149 -1.35 4.67 -13.43
CA LEU A 149 -0.50 4.57 -12.25
C LEU A 149 -1.23 5.12 -11.03
N ILE A 150 -1.79 6.33 -11.13
CA ILE A 150 -2.56 6.95 -10.04
C ILE A 150 -3.77 6.10 -9.70
N LYS A 151 -4.56 5.67 -10.69
CA LYS A 151 -5.75 4.83 -10.46
C LYS A 151 -5.42 3.51 -9.76
N ARG A 152 -4.21 2.96 -9.92
CA ARG A 152 -3.77 1.70 -9.30
C ARG A 152 -3.09 1.85 -7.94
N HIS A 153 -2.68 3.07 -7.56
CA HIS A 153 -1.87 3.27 -6.34
C HIS A 153 -2.30 4.49 -5.53
N CYS A 154 -3.41 5.14 -5.88
CA CYS A 154 -3.94 6.33 -5.22
C CYS A 154 -4.36 6.10 -3.76
N TRP A 155 -4.54 4.86 -3.32
CA TRP A 155 -4.80 4.54 -1.91
C TRP A 155 -3.53 4.40 -1.07
N LYS A 156 -2.35 4.36 -1.69
CA LYS A 156 -1.07 4.28 -0.97
C LYS A 156 -0.76 5.60 -0.29
N ASN A 157 -0.12 5.52 0.87
CA ASN A 157 0.30 6.69 1.63
C ASN A 157 1.26 7.55 0.79
N ILE A 158 1.22 8.87 0.99
CA ILE A 158 2.09 9.80 0.27
C ILE A 158 3.58 9.48 0.49
N SER A 159 3.94 9.00 1.68
CA SER A 159 5.30 8.57 2.02
C SER A 159 5.78 7.37 1.19
N GLU A 160 4.89 6.45 0.79
CA GLU A 160 5.26 5.33 -0.11
C GLU A 160 5.62 5.86 -1.51
N TRP A 161 4.89 6.88 -1.98
CA TRP A 161 5.19 7.55 -3.24
C TRP A 161 6.52 8.30 -3.17
N GLU A 162 6.76 9.06 -2.10
CA GLU A 162 8.04 9.74 -1.86
C GLU A 162 9.20 8.75 -1.85
N ASN A 163 9.10 7.65 -1.08
CA ASN A 163 10.13 6.61 -1.02
C ASN A 163 10.37 5.95 -2.39
N SER A 164 9.31 5.71 -3.16
CA SER A 164 9.41 5.15 -4.51
C SER A 164 10.14 6.09 -5.47
N ILE A 165 9.84 7.39 -5.41
CA ILE A 165 10.48 8.42 -6.23
C ILE A 165 11.94 8.60 -5.83
N LEU A 166 12.24 8.61 -4.53
CA LEU A 166 13.61 8.66 -4.04
C LEU A 166 14.42 7.46 -4.57
N LEU A 167 13.87 6.25 -4.46
CA LEU A 167 14.52 5.05 -5.00
C LEU A 167 14.71 5.12 -6.52
N PHE A 168 13.76 5.68 -7.26
CA PHE A 168 13.88 5.91 -8.71
C PHE A 168 15.13 6.73 -9.03
N TYR A 169 15.38 7.83 -8.31
CA TYR A 169 16.59 8.64 -8.50
C TYR A 169 17.86 7.92 -8.05
N CYS A 170 17.82 7.15 -6.95
CA CYS A 170 18.96 6.33 -6.51
C CYS A 170 19.44 5.38 -7.62
N ARG A 171 18.52 4.89 -8.45
CA ARG A 171 18.78 3.93 -9.54
C ARG A 171 19.09 4.61 -10.87
N GLY A 172 19.49 5.89 -10.86
CA GLY A 172 19.89 6.64 -12.05
C GLY A 172 18.75 7.43 -12.71
N GLY A 173 17.54 7.40 -12.14
CA GLY A 173 16.41 8.22 -12.57
C GLY A 173 16.11 8.10 -14.07
N GLN A 174 15.86 9.23 -14.73
CA GLN A 174 15.54 9.26 -16.17
C GLN A 174 16.72 8.89 -17.08
N LYS A 175 17.97 8.91 -16.59
CA LYS A 175 19.14 8.53 -17.38
C LYS A 175 19.16 7.02 -17.64
N GLU A 176 18.90 6.22 -16.61
CA GLU A 176 18.95 4.76 -16.66
C GLU A 176 17.57 4.10 -16.90
N ILE A 177 16.49 4.70 -16.38
CA ILE A 177 15.16 4.12 -16.41
C ILE A 177 14.33 4.72 -17.55
N LYS A 178 14.30 4.01 -18.68
CA LYS A 178 13.61 4.43 -19.92
C LYS A 178 12.09 4.59 -19.78
N ASN A 179 11.46 3.89 -18.83
CA ASN A 179 10.01 3.94 -18.61
C ASN A 179 9.68 4.25 -17.13
N PRO A 180 9.73 5.52 -16.71
CA PRO A 180 9.49 5.91 -15.32
C PRO A 180 8.11 5.47 -14.77
N PRO A 181 6.97 5.65 -15.49
CA PRO A 181 5.67 5.18 -14.99
C PRO A 181 5.61 3.66 -14.77
N GLY A 182 6.17 2.89 -15.71
CA GLY A 182 6.20 1.43 -15.60
C GLY A 182 7.04 0.96 -14.42
N TRP A 183 8.19 1.60 -14.21
CA TRP A 183 9.07 1.34 -13.09
C TRP A 183 8.41 1.69 -11.76
N LEU A 184 7.83 2.90 -11.63
CA LEU A 184 7.12 3.32 -10.42
C LEU A 184 5.94 2.41 -10.09
N ASN A 185 5.21 1.94 -11.11
CA ASN A 185 4.13 0.97 -10.91
C ASN A 185 4.64 -0.34 -10.31
N GLN A 186 5.80 -0.84 -10.74
CA GLN A 186 6.40 -2.04 -10.19
C GLN A 186 6.95 -1.79 -8.78
N CYS A 187 7.66 -0.67 -8.59
CA CYS A 187 8.19 -0.26 -7.29
C CYS A 187 7.09 -0.17 -6.23
N LEU A 188 5.99 0.55 -6.51
CA LEU A 188 4.81 0.66 -5.63
C LEU A 188 4.12 -0.68 -5.36
N LYS A 189 4.05 -1.55 -6.37
CA LYS A 189 3.44 -2.88 -6.25
C LYS A 189 4.26 -3.81 -5.36
N TYR A 190 5.58 -3.81 -5.52
CA TYR A 190 6.49 -4.76 -4.87
C TYR A 190 7.24 -4.16 -3.68
N ARG A 191 6.99 -2.90 -3.33
CA ARG A 191 7.58 -2.18 -2.18
C ARG A 191 9.10 -2.22 -2.17
N TRP A 192 9.75 -2.04 -3.32
CA TRP A 192 11.22 -2.15 -3.46
C TRP A 192 12.02 -1.22 -2.53
N TRP A 193 11.43 -0.12 -2.04
CA TRP A 193 12.08 0.77 -1.07
C TRP A 193 12.31 0.10 0.29
N GLU A 194 11.54 -0.91 0.67
CA GLU A 194 11.67 -1.59 1.96
C GLU A 194 12.90 -2.47 2.01
N GLU A 195 13.22 -3.11 0.89
CA GLU A 195 14.43 -3.92 0.76
C GLU A 195 15.70 -3.07 0.94
N GLN A 196 15.64 -1.78 0.60
CA GLN A 196 16.77 -0.85 0.73
C GLN A 196 16.90 -0.22 2.13
N GLN A 197 15.83 -0.22 2.93
CA GLN A 197 15.90 0.20 4.34
C GLN A 197 16.72 -0.77 5.20
N LEU A 198 16.93 -2.01 4.76
CA LEU A 198 17.77 -2.98 5.45
C LEU A 198 19.27 -2.70 5.28
N THR A 199 19.65 -1.98 4.22
CA THR A 199 21.04 -1.52 3.96
C THR A 199 21.18 -0.02 4.27
N ALA A 200 20.57 0.44 5.37
CA ALA A 200 20.10 1.80 5.63
C ALA A 200 21.09 2.97 5.45
N ALA A 201 22.40 2.79 5.62
CA ALA A 201 23.32 3.92 5.76
C ALA A 201 23.38 4.83 4.51
N PRO A 202 23.58 4.32 3.28
CA PRO A 202 23.65 5.18 2.08
C PRO A 202 22.28 5.76 1.71
N PHE A 203 21.20 5.03 1.99
CA PHE A 203 19.84 5.45 1.65
C PHE A 203 19.35 6.58 2.56
N ILE A 204 19.61 6.50 3.87
CA ILE A 204 19.28 7.57 4.82
C ILE A 204 20.11 8.83 4.53
N GLU A 205 21.40 8.67 4.23
CA GLU A 205 22.26 9.81 3.88
C GLU A 205 21.78 10.51 2.61
N LEU A 206 21.37 9.74 1.59
CA LEU A 206 20.81 10.29 0.37
C LEU A 206 19.46 10.98 0.61
N ILE A 207 18.57 10.42 1.43
CA ILE A 207 17.30 11.08 1.82
C ILE A 207 17.59 12.43 2.50
N ASN A 208 18.56 12.47 3.41
CA ASN A 208 18.94 13.71 4.09
C ASN A 208 19.55 14.73 3.11
N ARG A 209 20.31 14.27 2.11
CA ARG A 209 20.87 15.13 1.04
C ARG A 209 19.83 15.65 0.05
N VAL A 210 18.83 14.85 -0.32
CA VAL A 210 17.74 15.30 -1.21
C VAL A 210 16.82 16.28 -0.47
N LYS A 211 16.49 15.98 0.79
CA LYS A 211 15.71 16.91 1.63
C LYS A 211 16.45 18.23 1.86
N SER A 212 17.77 18.21 2.04
CA SER A 212 18.54 19.45 2.16
C SER A 212 18.60 20.23 0.84
N PHE A 213 18.58 19.55 -0.32
CA PHE A 213 18.48 20.20 -1.63
C PHE A 213 17.12 20.88 -1.85
N ASP A 214 16.00 20.26 -1.43
CA ASP A 214 14.67 20.89 -1.51
C ASP A 214 14.51 22.05 -0.53
N ILE A 215 15.10 21.93 0.67
CA ILE A 215 15.18 23.04 1.64
C ILE A 215 16.02 24.18 1.05
N TRP A 216 17.17 23.88 0.46
CA TRP A 216 18.03 24.86 -0.20
C TRP A 216 17.34 25.54 -1.39
N LYS A 217 16.62 24.78 -2.22
CA LYS A 217 15.85 25.28 -3.36
C LYS A 217 14.71 26.20 -2.91
N LYS A 218 13.98 25.82 -1.84
CA LYS A 218 12.96 26.69 -1.20
C LYS A 218 13.57 27.94 -0.59
N CYS A 219 14.71 27.85 0.09
CA CYS A 219 15.41 29.01 0.65
C CYS A 219 15.86 29.99 -0.44
N ASN A 220 16.41 29.51 -1.56
CA ASN A 220 16.80 30.37 -2.68
C ASN A 220 15.61 31.02 -3.39
N GLN A 221 14.49 30.30 -3.52
CA GLN A 221 13.26 30.85 -4.10
C GLN A 221 12.66 31.96 -3.21
N LEU A 222 12.71 31.79 -1.88
CA LEU A 222 12.28 32.81 -0.92
C LEU A 222 13.22 34.02 -0.84
N LEU A 223 14.51 33.83 -1.12
CA LEU A 223 15.52 34.89 -1.15
C LEU A 223 15.62 35.59 -2.52
N GLY A 224 14.82 35.20 -3.51
CA GLY A 224 14.84 35.81 -4.86
C GLY A 224 16.10 35.54 -5.67
N LEU A 225 16.94 34.59 -5.23
CA LEU A 225 18.18 34.21 -5.91
C LEU A 225 17.87 33.11 -6.91
N VAL A 226 17.68 33.47 -8.18
CA VAL A 226 17.56 32.50 -9.27
C VAL A 226 18.95 31.90 -9.52
N PRO A 227 19.16 30.57 -9.39
CA PRO A 227 20.46 30.00 -9.72
C PRO A 227 20.67 30.09 -11.23
N SER A 228 21.79 30.65 -11.67
CA SER A 228 22.21 30.47 -13.07
C SER A 228 22.43 28.97 -13.30
N GLN A 229 22.05 28.46 -14.46
CA GLN A 229 22.21 27.03 -14.78
C GLN A 229 23.67 26.55 -14.68
N MET A 230 24.65 27.48 -14.71
CA MET A 230 26.07 27.19 -14.47
C MET A 230 26.37 26.75 -13.05
N ALA A 231 25.77 27.36 -12.02
CA ALA A 231 26.04 26.98 -10.63
C ALA A 231 25.54 25.55 -10.30
N ILE A 232 24.47 25.13 -10.98
CA ILE A 232 23.93 23.77 -10.87
C ILE A 232 24.86 22.78 -11.59
N ALA A 233 25.37 23.12 -12.77
CA ALA A 233 26.32 22.28 -13.52
C ALA A 233 27.65 22.12 -12.77
N GLU A 234 28.21 23.20 -12.23
CA GLU A 234 29.49 23.21 -11.52
C GLU A 234 29.42 22.46 -10.17
N MET A 235 28.26 22.48 -9.50
CA MET A 235 28.00 21.62 -8.34
C MET A 235 27.87 20.14 -8.71
N MET A 236 27.26 19.82 -9.86
CA MET A 236 27.15 18.44 -10.32
C MET A 236 28.50 17.87 -10.80
N GLU A 237 29.37 18.71 -11.39
CA GLU A 237 30.69 18.32 -11.88
C GLU A 237 31.70 18.10 -10.74
N ASN A 238 31.64 18.95 -9.70
CA ASN A 238 32.37 18.71 -8.44
C ASN A 238 31.87 17.46 -7.69
N PHE A 239 30.60 17.10 -7.87
CA PHE A 239 29.99 15.91 -7.27
C PHE A 239 30.42 14.60 -7.95
N GLU A 240 30.52 14.58 -9.28
CA GLU A 240 31.04 13.42 -10.04
C GLU A 240 32.54 13.19 -9.77
N SER A 241 33.29 14.27 -9.54
CA SER A 241 34.72 14.21 -9.21
C SER A 241 35.02 13.58 -7.85
N GLN A 242 34.14 13.77 -6.84
CA GLN A 242 34.32 13.20 -5.50
C GLN A 242 33.93 11.72 -5.42
N LEU A 243 33.04 11.25 -6.29
CA LEU A 243 32.62 9.85 -6.36
C LEU A 243 33.64 8.94 -7.05
N CYS A 244 34.55 9.49 -7.85
CA CYS A 244 35.58 8.72 -8.57
C CYS A 244 36.91 8.57 -7.79
N THR A 245 37.05 9.24 -6.65
CA THR A 245 38.29 9.23 -5.84
C THR A 245 38.19 8.41 -4.55
N SER A 246 37.14 7.60 -4.38
CA SER A 246 36.92 6.75 -3.18
C SER A 246 36.84 5.28 -3.55
#